data_AF-A0A846QGS4-F1
#
_entry.id   AF-A0A846QGS4-F1
#
_cell.length_a   1.000
_cell.length_b   1.000
_cell.length_c   1.000
_cell.angle_alpha   90.00
_cell.angle_beta   90.00
_cell.angle_gamma   90.00
#
_symmetry.space_group_name_H-M   'P 1'
#
loop_
_entity.id
_entity.type
_entity.pdbx_description
1 polymer ?
#
loop_
_entity_poly.entity_id
_entity_poly.type
_entity_poly.pdbx_seq_one_letter_code
_entity_poly.pdbx_strand_id
1 'polypeptide(L)'
;MHSSVLSRRIALWAVAWLTLAVALPALAVEEEARPAPGRALARQATREHTLWITSDHSKHEVLKQAFQTPEEVTAACLTCHTEAAAQFHKTIHWTWLDPLEDPALKIGKGGLVINNF
;
A
#
# COMPACT_ATOMS: atom_id res chain seq x y z
N MET A 1 -66.91 2.75 -24.63
CA MET A 1 -65.64 2.58 -25.37
C MET A 1 -64.46 3.40 -24.83
N HIS A 2 -64.65 4.33 -23.87
CA HIS A 2 -63.54 5.13 -23.30
C HIS A 2 -62.76 4.43 -22.16
N SER A 3 -63.39 3.53 -21.41
CA SER A 3 -62.77 2.85 -20.24
C SER A 3 -61.68 1.83 -20.62
N SER A 4 -61.82 1.14 -21.76
CA SER A 4 -60.87 0.13 -22.23
C SER A 4 -59.54 0.70 -22.72
N VAL A 5 -59.54 1.94 -23.22
CA VAL A 5 -58.34 2.65 -23.70
C VAL A 5 -57.50 3.16 -22.52
N LEU A 6 -58.16 3.64 -21.46
CA LEU A 6 -57.49 4.10 -20.24
C LEU A 6 -56.84 2.93 -19.49
N SER A 7 -57.53 1.79 -19.37
CA SER A 7 -57.01 0.56 -18.76
C SER A 7 -55.78 0.02 -19.51
N ARG A 8 -55.79 0.05 -20.86
CA ARG A 8 -54.63 -0.35 -21.68
C ARG A 8 -53.43 0.59 -21.52
N ARG A 9 -53.66 1.90 -21.39
CA ARG A 9 -52.60 2.88 -21.15
C ARG A 9 -51.96 2.68 -19.79
N ILE A 10 -52.76 2.47 -18.74
CA ILE A 10 -52.26 2.21 -17.38
C ILE A 10 -51.45 0.90 -17.35
N ALA A 11 -51.92 -0.15 -18.03
CA ALA A 11 -51.19 -1.41 -18.13
C ALA A 11 -49.83 -1.24 -18.86
N LEU A 12 -49.80 -0.48 -19.96
CA LEU A 12 -48.56 -0.20 -20.68
C LEU A 12 -47.56 0.62 -19.84
N TRP A 13 -48.04 1.63 -19.11
CA TRP A 13 -47.20 2.38 -18.18
C TRP A 13 -46.71 1.51 -17.02
N ALA A 14 -47.57 0.67 -16.44
CA ALA A 14 -47.18 -0.25 -15.38
C ALA A 14 -46.11 -1.24 -15.84
N VAL A 15 -46.24 -1.79 -17.06
CA VAL A 15 -45.21 -2.65 -17.67
C VAL A 15 -43.92 -1.86 -17.93
N ALA A 16 -44.00 -0.65 -18.48
CA ALA A 16 -42.83 0.19 -18.73
C ALA A 16 -42.09 0.54 -17.42
N TRP A 17 -42.82 0.90 -16.36
CA TRP A 17 -42.28 1.16 -15.03
C TRP A 17 -41.67 -0.09 -14.41
N LEU A 18 -42.31 -1.26 -14.56
CA LEU A 18 -41.77 -2.53 -14.07
C LEU A 18 -40.50 -2.91 -14.82
N THR A 19 -40.45 -2.74 -16.14
CA THR A 19 -39.24 -2.99 -16.94
C THR A 19 -38.11 -2.03 -16.59
N LEU A 20 -38.41 -0.76 -16.31
CA LEU A 20 -37.42 0.23 -15.93
C LEU A 20 -36.87 -0.07 -14.52
N ALA A 21 -37.74 -0.41 -13.57
CA ALA A 21 -37.35 -0.80 -12.20
C ALA A 21 -36.50 -2.08 -12.16
N VAL A 22 -36.72 -3.03 -13.08
CA VAL A 22 -35.92 -4.25 -13.20
C VAL A 22 -34.60 -4.02 -13.93
N ALA A 23 -34.54 -3.09 -14.89
CA ALA A 23 -33.32 -2.79 -15.65
C ALA A 23 -32.33 -1.86 -14.92
N LEU A 24 -32.80 -0.96 -14.04
CA LEU A 24 -31.94 -0.04 -13.28
C LEU A 24 -30.88 -0.73 -12.39
N PRO A 25 -31.18 -1.76 -11.58
CA PRO A 25 -30.18 -2.36 -10.70
C PRO A 25 -29.10 -3.14 -11.44
N ALA A 26 -29.34 -3.55 -12.70
CA ALA A 26 -28.34 -4.24 -13.52
C ALA A 26 -27.21 -3.31 -14.00
N LEU A 27 -27.42 -1.98 -13.99
CA LEU A 27 -26.41 -1.00 -14.36
C LEU A 27 -25.59 -0.49 -13.16
N ALA A 28 -25.96 -0.85 -11.93
CA ALA A 28 -25.43 -0.26 -10.71
C ALA A 28 -24.58 -1.22 -9.84
N VAL A 29 -24.11 -2.33 -10.41
CA VAL A 29 -23.14 -3.21 -9.72
C VAL A 29 -21.83 -3.20 -10.49
N GLU A 30 -21.14 -2.07 -10.43
CA GLU A 30 -19.67 -2.14 -10.40
C GLU A 30 -19.32 -2.61 -9.00
N GLU A 31 -19.05 -3.92 -8.87
CA GLU A 31 -18.35 -4.45 -7.71
C GLU A 31 -16.99 -3.74 -7.71
N GLU A 32 -16.86 -2.70 -6.89
CA GLU A 32 -15.59 -2.02 -6.66
C GLU A 32 -14.66 -3.04 -6.01
N ALA A 33 -13.98 -3.81 -6.87
CA ALA A 33 -13.04 -4.84 -6.49
C ALA A 33 -11.97 -4.16 -5.64
N ARG A 34 -12.05 -4.32 -4.32
CA ARG A 34 -11.09 -3.72 -3.40
C ARG A 34 -9.71 -4.12 -3.89
N PRO A 35 -8.83 -3.16 -4.22
CA PRO A 35 -7.53 -3.49 -4.76
C PRO A 35 -6.82 -4.41 -3.77
N ALA A 36 -6.23 -5.50 -4.28
CA ALA A 36 -5.44 -6.40 -3.46
C ALA A 36 -4.46 -5.60 -2.58
N PRO A 37 -4.29 -5.93 -1.29
CA PRO A 37 -3.48 -5.13 -0.37
C PRO A 37 -2.08 -4.80 -0.93
N GLY A 38 -1.44 -5.75 -1.61
CA GLY A 38 -0.15 -5.53 -2.28
C GLY A 38 -0.17 -4.44 -3.36
N ARG A 39 -1.26 -4.31 -4.13
CA ARG A 39 -1.42 -3.24 -5.14
C ARG A 39 -1.64 -1.87 -4.50
N ALA A 40 -2.38 -1.83 -3.39
CA ALA A 40 -2.56 -0.59 -2.63
C ALA A 40 -1.23 -0.11 -2.02
N LEU A 41 -0.46 -1.02 -1.42
CA LEU A 41 0.86 -0.74 -0.86
C LEU A 41 1.88 -0.31 -1.93
N ALA A 42 1.90 -0.98 -3.09
CA ALA A 42 2.76 -0.59 -4.20
C ALA A 42 2.44 0.83 -4.71
N ARG A 43 1.15 1.19 -4.82
CA ARG A 43 0.73 2.55 -5.18
C ARG A 43 1.11 3.58 -4.12
N GLN A 44 1.05 3.22 -2.84
CA GLN A 44 1.51 4.08 -1.74
C GLN A 44 3.01 4.35 -1.84
N ALA A 45 3.82 3.33 -2.20
CA ALA A 45 5.26 3.46 -2.35
C ALA A 45 5.68 4.44 -3.48
N THR A 46 4.80 4.71 -4.45
CA THR A 46 5.07 5.65 -5.56
C THR A 46 4.38 7.01 -5.38
N ARG A 47 3.62 7.24 -4.29
CA ARG A 47 3.00 8.55 -4.06
C ARG A 47 4.09 9.56 -3.71
N GLU A 48 3.98 10.75 -4.27
CA GLU A 48 4.86 11.87 -3.94
C GLU A 48 4.62 12.26 -2.47
N HIS A 49 5.55 11.83 -1.61
CA HIS A 49 5.54 12.16 -0.20
C HIS A 49 6.45 13.37 0.03
N THR A 50 5.96 14.36 0.78
CA THR A 50 6.85 15.31 1.44
C THR A 50 7.83 14.50 2.28
N LEU A 51 9.12 14.58 1.93
CA LEU A 51 10.14 13.81 2.62
C LEU A 51 10.18 14.24 4.09
N TRP A 52 9.77 13.36 5.00
CA TRP A 52 9.89 13.61 6.43
C TRP A 52 11.33 13.39 6.87
N ILE A 53 12.18 14.33 6.50
CA ILE A 53 13.60 14.35 6.83
C ILE A 53 13.79 15.25 8.04
N THR A 54 14.39 14.71 9.10
CA THR A 54 14.67 15.46 10.34
C THR A 54 16.02 16.19 10.31
N SER A 55 16.87 15.92 9.31
CA SER A 55 18.19 16.54 9.15
C SER A 55 18.50 16.81 7.67
N ASP A 56 18.81 18.06 7.34
CA ASP A 56 19.26 18.44 6.00
C ASP A 56 20.74 18.07 5.83
N HIS A 57 20.97 16.91 5.20
CA HIS A 57 22.31 16.34 5.06
C HIS A 57 23.24 17.16 4.17
N SER A 58 22.72 18.06 3.32
CA SER A 58 23.54 18.94 2.47
C SER A 58 24.35 19.97 3.28
N LYS A 59 23.95 20.22 4.54
CA LYS A 59 24.60 21.16 5.44
C LYS A 59 25.78 20.56 6.22
N HIS A 60 25.96 19.24 6.20
CA HIS A 60 27.00 18.58 6.98
C HIS A 60 28.30 18.48 6.18
N GLU A 61 29.35 19.18 6.64
CA GLU A 61 30.66 19.21 5.96
C GLU A 61 31.29 17.81 5.81
N VAL A 62 31.07 16.90 6.78
CA VAL A 62 31.58 15.51 6.71
C VAL A 62 31.04 14.73 5.50
N LEU A 63 29.93 15.16 4.92
CA LEU A 63 29.32 14.55 3.74
C LEU A 63 29.71 15.25 2.42
N LYS A 64 30.45 16.37 2.48
CA LYS A 64 30.88 17.14 1.29
C LYS A 64 32.19 16.63 0.72
N GLN A 65 32.24 15.34 0.44
CA GLN A 65 33.39 14.69 -0.16
C GLN A 65 32.94 13.58 -1.11
N ALA A 66 33.84 13.17 -2.01
CA ALA A 66 33.61 11.99 -2.82
C ALA A 66 33.83 10.73 -1.97
N PHE A 67 32.87 9.82 -1.97
CA PHE A 67 32.98 8.50 -1.36
C PHE A 67 33.24 7.47 -2.46
N GLN A 68 34.22 6.59 -2.24
CA GLN A 68 34.56 5.52 -3.17
C GLN A 68 33.80 4.23 -2.86
N THR A 69 33.41 4.06 -1.60
CA THR A 69 32.67 2.88 -1.12
C THR A 69 31.48 3.27 -0.24
N PRO A 70 30.39 2.48 -0.22
CA PRO A 70 29.27 2.69 0.69
C PRO A 70 29.66 2.66 2.18
N GLU A 71 30.69 1.89 2.53
CA GLU A 71 31.20 1.78 3.89
C GLU A 71 31.81 3.10 4.37
N GLU A 72 32.45 3.87 3.49
CA GLU A 72 32.96 5.20 3.82
C GLU A 72 31.82 6.18 4.16
N VAL A 73 30.68 6.09 3.46
CA VAL A 73 29.48 6.88 3.80
C VAL A 73 28.97 6.49 5.18
N THR A 74 28.92 5.18 5.46
CA THR A 74 28.49 4.67 6.77
C THR A 74 29.43 5.16 7.88
N ALA A 75 30.74 5.13 7.65
CA ALA A 75 31.73 5.66 8.59
C ALA A 75 31.49 7.15 8.90
N ALA A 76 31.17 7.96 7.88
CA ALA A 76 30.77 9.36 8.07
C ALA A 76 29.47 9.50 8.89
N CYS A 77 28.44 8.70 8.61
CA CYS A 77 27.19 8.72 9.39
C CYS A 77 27.44 8.35 10.87
N LEU A 78 28.31 7.37 11.11
CA LEU A 78 28.64 6.85 12.44
C LEU A 78 29.45 7.84 13.30
N THR A 79 29.96 8.94 12.76
CA THR A 79 30.57 9.99 13.60
C THR A 79 29.55 10.69 14.50
N CYS A 80 28.26 10.61 14.15
CA CYS A 80 27.16 11.23 14.90
C CYS A 80 26.02 10.25 15.27
N HIS A 81 25.86 9.15 14.53
CA HIS A 81 24.71 8.24 14.64
C HIS A 81 25.06 6.85 15.20
N THR A 82 25.94 6.78 16.20
CA THR A 82 26.34 5.52 16.86
C THR A 82 25.17 4.76 17.48
N GLU A 83 24.29 5.45 18.19
CA GLU A 83 23.13 4.86 18.86
C GLU A 83 22.08 4.42 17.85
N ALA A 84 21.85 5.22 16.81
CA ALA A 84 20.91 4.88 15.74
C ALA A 84 21.36 3.60 15.01
N ALA A 85 22.65 3.43 14.73
CA ALA A 85 23.17 2.20 14.19
C ALA A 85 22.97 1.00 15.13
N ALA A 86 23.28 1.18 16.42
CA ALA A 86 23.07 0.14 17.44
C ALA A 86 21.58 -0.24 17.60
N GLN A 87 20.67 0.72 17.45
CA GLN A 87 19.23 0.49 17.45
C GLN A 87 18.78 -0.23 16.17
N PHE A 88 19.25 0.22 15.00
CA PHE A 88 18.89 -0.36 13.71
C PHE A 88 19.27 -1.84 13.62
N HIS A 89 20.45 -2.21 14.14
CA HIS A 89 20.92 -3.60 14.17
C HIS A 89 20.03 -4.55 14.98
N LYS A 90 19.13 -4.03 15.83
CA LYS A 90 18.14 -4.83 16.57
C LYS A 90 16.82 -5.01 15.84
N THR A 91 16.64 -4.35 14.69
CA THR A 91 15.38 -4.36 13.95
C THR A 91 15.32 -5.45 12.90
N ILE A 92 14.11 -5.77 12.46
CA ILE A 92 13.82 -6.71 11.37
C ILE A 92 14.50 -6.31 10.05
N HIS A 93 14.83 -5.03 9.86
CA HIS A 93 15.46 -4.55 8.62
C HIS A 93 16.96 -4.90 8.56
N TRP A 94 17.58 -5.16 9.71
CA TRP A 94 18.95 -5.64 9.80
C TRP A 94 19.03 -7.15 9.94
N THR A 95 18.29 -7.71 10.90
CA THR A 95 18.34 -9.15 11.20
C THR A 95 17.62 -9.98 10.14
N TRP A 96 16.61 -9.39 9.50
CA TRP A 96 15.66 -10.08 8.62
C TRP A 96 14.95 -11.25 9.31
N LEU A 97 14.85 -11.24 10.64
CA LEU A 97 14.12 -12.22 11.42
C LEU A 97 12.80 -11.64 11.90
N ASP A 98 11.76 -12.47 11.91
CA ASP A 98 10.44 -12.13 12.44
C ASP A 98 10.53 -11.97 13.96
N PRO A 99 10.25 -10.79 14.53
CA PRO A 99 10.37 -10.53 15.95
C PRO A 99 9.18 -11.05 16.75
N LEU A 100 8.13 -11.54 16.08
CA LEU A 100 6.93 -12.08 16.70
C LEU A 100 6.99 -13.60 16.91
N GLU A 101 7.97 -14.27 16.29
CA GLU A 101 8.16 -15.72 16.36
C GLU A 101 9.25 -16.11 17.38
N ASP A 102 9.28 -17.40 17.75
CA ASP A 102 10.35 -17.94 18.60
C ASP A 102 11.73 -17.74 17.91
N PRO A 103 12.67 -17.00 18.54
CA PRO A 103 14.00 -16.77 17.97
C PRO A 103 14.77 -18.05 17.63
N ALA A 104 14.49 -19.17 18.32
CA ALA A 104 15.12 -20.46 18.05
C ALA A 104 14.73 -21.03 16.67
N LEU A 105 13.52 -20.70 16.18
CA LEU A 105 13.04 -21.13 14.87
C LEU A 105 13.68 -20.36 13.72
N LYS A 106 14.20 -19.15 13.99
CA LYS A 106 14.83 -18.25 13.00
C LYS A 106 13.93 -18.01 11.78
N ILE A 107 12.63 -17.75 12.01
CA ILE A 107 11.71 -17.39 10.93
C ILE A 107 12.06 -16.00 10.40
N GLY A 108 11.98 -15.81 9.07
CA GLY A 108 12.23 -14.54 8.39
C GLY A 108 13.16 -14.68 7.20
N LYS A 109 13.33 -13.62 6.42
CA LYS A 109 14.18 -13.62 5.21
C LYS A 109 15.66 -13.93 5.52
N GLY A 110 16.12 -13.66 6.74
CA GLY A 110 17.45 -14.01 7.23
C GLY A 110 17.59 -15.45 7.74
N GLY A 111 16.51 -16.24 7.71
CA GLY A 111 16.48 -17.62 8.17
C GLY A 111 15.48 -18.46 7.35
N LEU A 112 14.52 -19.10 8.04
CA LEU A 112 13.49 -19.90 7.38
C LEU A 112 12.43 -18.99 6.77
N VAL A 113 12.30 -19.06 5.45
CA VAL A 113 11.32 -18.31 4.67
C VAL A 113 10.65 -19.23 3.66
N ILE A 114 9.33 -19.11 3.53
CA ILE A 114 8.55 -19.78 2.48
C ILE A 114 8.02 -18.70 1.56
N ASN A 115 8.25 -18.87 0.26
CA ASN A 115 7.68 -18.02 -0.77
C ASN A 115 7.39 -18.87 -2.02
N ASN A 116 6.67 -18.31 -2.98
CA ASN A 116 6.36 -18.92 -4.27
C ASN A 116 6.84 -18.05 -5.45
N PHE A 117 7.95 -17.33 -5.24
CA PHE A 117 8.62 -16.48 -6.22
C PHE A 117 9.81 -17.18 -6.87
#